data_AF-A0A8J7N7L3-F1
#
_entry.id   AF-A0A8J7N7L3-F1
#
_cell.length_a   1.000
_cell.length_b   1.000
_cell.length_c   1.000
_cell.angle_alpha   90.00
_cell.angle_beta   90.00
_cell.angle_gamma   90.00
#
_symmetry.space_group_name_H-M   'P 1'
#
loop_
_entity.id
_entity.type
_entity.pdbx_description
1 polymer ?
#
loop_
_entity_poly.entity_id
_entity_poly.type
_entity_poly.pdbx_seq_one_letter_code
_entity_poly.pdbx_strand_id
1 'polypeptide(L)'
;MSRPPLNRSAPSPRSPDPGRYFGPDFAALVALAEAVARDRHGIEIPAKGRGLARTLIELPALLAHILGEHQSLYAREAFLASAALPENLGRHARKLAYSPDPGVAATGLAAFTVKPGLSGTLPKGFALQSSALGEARAETYETLADTAVDAAWNAIRPADAEVFDPVQADRGYLELGLQVRHGLEAGEIVLLQGRSRIGVFRVVEAFAGARPARIGLYSIGGHGFADAGSAADWQAGYRLLARPRIRARLFGWNAEPALWPAGALANPGAYAAPASTSVVGTVTHGYAAPASAGQSLMLAETVEPPAFGSLVAVVGPTLATPYALEAAGEAVVAFVRGEQTAQPVVTTSTGTNGQTTVSVTTQNVVVETRLSARATTLTLLTLPGATQRRVWTSFPLDARILTDWADEIAALPMIPNAGPLAPEFAVAADLSAMRPGRPAILRRISTGAVRAASVA
;
A
#
# COMPACT_ATOMS: atom_id res chain seq x y z
N MET A 1 -30.50 104.94 -7.60
CA MET A 1 -30.04 103.82 -8.44
C MET A 1 -30.38 102.52 -7.72
N SER A 2 -31.46 101.84 -8.12
CA SER A 2 -31.83 100.53 -7.57
C SER A 2 -30.99 99.44 -8.23
N ARG A 3 -30.48 98.50 -7.42
CA ARG A 3 -29.79 97.31 -7.94
C ARG A 3 -30.82 96.41 -8.65
N PRO A 4 -30.43 95.75 -9.77
CA PRO A 4 -31.31 94.79 -10.43
C PRO A 4 -31.65 93.65 -9.46
N PRO A 5 -32.87 93.09 -9.53
CA PRO A 5 -33.23 91.94 -8.71
C PRO A 5 -32.30 90.77 -9.03
N LEU A 6 -31.66 90.24 -7.98
CA LEU A 6 -30.99 88.94 -8.01
C LEU A 6 -32.05 87.91 -8.37
N ASN A 7 -32.06 87.48 -9.63
CA ASN A 7 -32.84 86.33 -10.07
C ASN A 7 -32.22 85.10 -9.39
N ARG A 8 -32.69 84.76 -8.18
CA ARG A 8 -32.34 83.48 -7.57
C ARG A 8 -32.86 82.42 -8.53
N SER A 9 -31.95 81.69 -9.18
CA SER A 9 -32.28 80.46 -9.87
C SER A 9 -33.14 79.64 -8.91
N ALA A 10 -34.38 79.34 -9.32
CA ALA A 10 -35.19 78.41 -8.56
C ALA A 10 -34.33 77.16 -8.31
N PRO A 11 -34.31 76.62 -7.08
CA PRO A 11 -33.61 75.36 -6.83
C PRO A 11 -34.10 74.37 -7.88
N SER A 12 -33.18 73.72 -8.60
CA SER A 12 -33.60 72.71 -9.57
C SER A 12 -34.50 71.72 -8.83
N PRO A 13 -35.57 71.22 -9.46
CA PRO A 13 -36.43 70.23 -8.84
C PRO A 13 -35.59 68.97 -8.65
N ARG A 14 -34.91 68.88 -7.50
CA ARG A 14 -34.28 67.65 -7.04
C ARG A 14 -35.42 66.67 -6.85
N SER A 15 -35.32 65.54 -7.54
CA SER A 15 -36.23 64.45 -7.29
C SER A 15 -36.11 64.05 -5.81
N PRO A 16 -37.22 63.66 -5.15
CA PRO A 16 -37.14 62.99 -3.85
C PRO A 16 -36.40 61.64 -3.94
N ASP A 17 -36.22 61.09 -5.15
CA ASP A 17 -35.30 60.00 -5.41
C ASP A 17 -33.85 60.52 -5.46
N PRO A 18 -32.98 60.16 -4.49
CA PRO A 18 -31.59 60.61 -4.44
C PRO A 18 -30.77 60.19 -5.66
N GLY A 19 -31.27 59.27 -6.49
CA GLY A 19 -30.65 58.90 -7.75
C GLY A 19 -30.98 59.85 -8.91
N ARG A 20 -32.06 60.63 -8.92
CA ARG A 20 -32.55 61.30 -10.14
C ARG A 20 -32.25 62.80 -10.13
N TYR A 21 -31.28 63.22 -10.93
CA TYR A 21 -30.88 64.63 -11.04
C TYR A 21 -31.97 65.49 -11.71
N PHE A 22 -32.68 64.92 -12.68
CA PHE A 22 -33.86 65.51 -13.32
C PHE A 22 -35.13 64.81 -12.81
N GLY A 23 -35.90 65.52 -11.96
CA GLY A 23 -37.03 64.93 -11.24
C GLY A 23 -38.35 64.69 -11.99
N PRO A 24 -38.79 65.54 -12.93
CA PRO A 24 -40.14 65.42 -13.48
C PRO A 24 -40.25 64.29 -14.51
N ASP A 25 -41.31 63.49 -14.40
CA ASP A 25 -41.68 62.52 -15.44
C ASP A 25 -42.33 63.23 -16.63
N PHE A 26 -42.55 62.48 -17.71
CA PHE A 26 -43.14 63.03 -18.93
C PHE A 26 -44.50 63.69 -18.68
N ALA A 27 -45.37 63.08 -17.87
CA ALA A 27 -46.69 63.61 -17.58
C ALA A 27 -46.64 64.94 -16.80
N ALA A 28 -45.73 65.04 -15.84
CA ALA A 28 -45.47 66.26 -15.08
C ALA A 28 -44.91 67.38 -15.97
N LEU A 29 -44.06 67.04 -16.95
CA LEU A 29 -43.57 68.00 -17.93
C LEU A 29 -44.67 68.49 -18.87
N VAL A 30 -45.55 67.59 -19.33
CA VAL A 30 -46.72 67.97 -20.13
C VAL A 30 -47.65 68.87 -19.32
N ALA A 31 -47.97 68.51 -18.08
CA ALA A 31 -48.79 69.33 -17.19
C ALA A 31 -48.17 70.70 -16.90
N LEU A 32 -46.85 70.77 -16.71
CA LEU A 32 -46.11 72.02 -16.54
C LEU A 32 -46.21 72.89 -17.80
N ALA A 33 -46.03 72.30 -18.98
CA ALA A 33 -46.12 73.01 -20.24
C ALA A 33 -47.55 73.51 -20.53
N GLU A 34 -48.57 72.71 -20.20
CA GLU A 34 -49.98 73.12 -20.26
C GLU A 34 -50.28 74.27 -19.28
N ALA A 35 -49.76 74.21 -18.05
CA ALA A 35 -49.90 75.29 -17.07
C ALA A 35 -49.23 76.58 -17.55
N VAL A 36 -48.00 76.50 -18.08
CA VAL A 36 -47.29 77.66 -18.63
C VAL A 36 -48.04 78.25 -19.83
N ALA A 37 -48.57 77.41 -20.73
CA ALA A 37 -49.36 77.84 -21.87
C ALA A 37 -50.64 78.59 -21.46
N ARG A 38 -51.34 78.08 -20.44
CA ARG A 38 -52.53 78.72 -19.87
C ARG A 38 -52.18 80.04 -19.17
N ASP A 39 -51.25 80.00 -18.22
CA ASP A 39 -51.01 81.09 -17.28
C ASP A 39 -50.26 82.27 -17.91
N ARG A 40 -49.34 82.00 -18.86
CA ARG A 40 -48.53 83.05 -19.48
C ARG A 40 -49.02 83.50 -20.85
N HIS A 41 -49.77 82.65 -21.55
CA HIS A 41 -50.14 82.88 -22.93
C HIS A 41 -51.65 82.77 -23.19
N GLY A 42 -52.46 82.42 -22.18
CA GLY A 42 -53.91 82.31 -22.31
C GLY A 42 -54.36 81.18 -23.25
N ILE A 43 -53.50 80.21 -23.52
CA ILE A 43 -53.78 79.11 -24.44
C ILE A 43 -54.43 77.96 -23.66
N GLU A 44 -55.72 77.71 -23.92
CA GLU A 44 -56.42 76.56 -23.36
C GLU A 44 -56.30 75.33 -24.26
N ILE A 45 -55.81 74.23 -23.68
CA ILE A 45 -55.64 72.96 -24.39
C ILE A 45 -56.76 72.02 -23.95
N PRO A 46 -57.60 71.55 -24.88
CA PRO A 46 -58.72 70.69 -24.54
C PRO A 46 -58.28 69.40 -23.84
N ALA A 47 -58.90 69.07 -22.70
CA ALA A 47 -58.57 67.89 -21.91
C ALA A 47 -58.86 66.55 -22.64
N LYS A 48 -59.74 66.57 -23.66
CA LYS A 48 -60.11 65.39 -24.46
C LYS A 48 -59.79 65.62 -25.95
N GLY A 49 -58.90 64.78 -26.49
CA GLY A 49 -58.62 64.68 -27.92
C GLY A 49 -57.13 64.84 -28.28
N ARG A 50 -56.67 64.12 -29.31
CA ARG A 50 -55.33 64.28 -29.92
C ARG A 50 -55.32 65.49 -30.86
N GLY A 51 -55.36 66.70 -30.30
CA GLY A 51 -55.25 67.95 -31.06
C GLY A 51 -53.79 68.31 -31.36
N LEU A 52 -53.53 68.96 -32.50
CA LEU A 52 -52.19 69.41 -32.91
C LEU A 52 -51.49 70.24 -31.82
N ALA A 53 -52.21 71.13 -31.15
CA ALA A 53 -51.69 71.97 -30.07
C ALA A 53 -51.16 71.13 -28.89
N ARG A 54 -51.83 70.03 -28.55
CA ARG A 54 -51.38 69.10 -27.51
C ARG A 54 -50.12 68.36 -27.95
N THR A 55 -50.08 67.86 -29.19
CA THR A 55 -48.87 67.22 -29.75
C THR A 55 -47.67 68.16 -29.75
N LEU A 56 -47.86 69.43 -30.13
CA LEU A 56 -46.79 70.44 -30.13
C LEU A 56 -46.25 70.76 -28.72
N ILE A 57 -47.01 70.47 -27.67
CA ILE A 57 -46.56 70.60 -26.27
C ILE A 57 -45.96 69.28 -25.75
N GLU A 58 -46.49 68.15 -26.16
CA GLU A 58 -45.95 66.83 -25.82
C GLU A 58 -44.55 66.60 -26.42
N LEU A 59 -44.25 67.10 -27.63
CA LEU A 59 -42.95 66.95 -28.27
C LEU A 59 -41.77 67.57 -27.48
N PRO A 60 -41.79 68.88 -27.10
CA PRO A 60 -40.73 69.45 -26.28
C PRO A 60 -40.69 68.84 -24.87
N ALA A 61 -41.83 68.43 -24.31
CA ALA A 61 -41.87 67.69 -23.05
C ALA A 61 -41.17 66.33 -23.16
N LEU A 62 -41.34 65.61 -24.27
CA LEU A 62 -40.68 64.32 -24.52
C LEU A 62 -39.18 64.51 -24.70
N LEU A 63 -38.76 65.51 -25.48
CA LEU A 63 -37.34 65.85 -25.63
C LEU A 63 -36.70 66.25 -24.30
N ALA A 64 -37.37 67.09 -23.52
CA ALA A 64 -36.91 67.47 -22.19
C ALA A 64 -36.81 66.27 -21.25
N HIS A 65 -37.74 65.32 -21.33
CA HIS A 65 -37.71 64.08 -20.56
C HIS A 65 -36.49 63.21 -20.92
N ILE A 66 -36.30 62.90 -22.20
CA ILE A 66 -35.19 62.05 -22.68
C ILE A 66 -33.83 62.70 -22.35
N LEU A 67 -33.67 63.99 -22.64
CA LEU A 67 -32.42 64.70 -22.32
C LEU A 67 -32.20 64.77 -20.81
N GLY A 68 -33.26 64.98 -20.02
CA GLY A 68 -33.20 64.96 -18.56
C GLY A 68 -32.76 63.61 -17.99
N GLU A 69 -33.23 62.51 -18.58
CA GLU A 69 -32.77 61.16 -18.22
C GLU A 69 -31.30 60.94 -18.56
N HIS A 70 -30.86 61.30 -19.77
CA HIS A 70 -29.45 61.17 -20.13
C HIS A 70 -28.54 62.01 -19.21
N GLN A 71 -28.93 63.25 -18.91
CA GLN A 71 -28.19 64.10 -17.97
C GLN A 71 -28.16 63.49 -16.56
N SER A 72 -29.25 62.85 -16.13
CA SER A 72 -29.29 62.12 -14.85
C SER A 72 -28.32 60.94 -14.83
N LEU A 73 -28.22 60.17 -15.91
CA LEU A 73 -27.26 59.07 -16.02
C LEU A 73 -25.81 59.59 -16.04
N TYR A 74 -25.50 60.65 -16.79
CA TYR A 74 -24.18 61.26 -16.78
C TYR A 74 -23.80 61.81 -15.40
N ALA A 75 -24.73 62.46 -14.71
CA ALA A 75 -24.51 62.99 -13.37
C ALA A 75 -24.24 61.87 -12.35
N ARG A 76 -24.94 60.74 -12.44
CA ARG A 76 -24.67 59.54 -11.61
C ARG A 76 -23.25 59.03 -11.82
N GLU A 77 -22.81 58.92 -13.06
CA GLU A 77 -21.46 58.42 -13.39
C GLU A 77 -20.33 59.41 -13.07
N ALA A 78 -20.65 60.69 -12.86
CA ALA A 78 -19.65 61.74 -12.61
C ALA A 78 -19.01 61.67 -11.21
N PHE A 79 -19.65 61.01 -10.24
CA PHE A 79 -19.15 60.89 -8.86
C PHE A 79 -18.89 59.44 -8.49
N LEU A 80 -17.80 59.18 -7.76
CA LEU A 80 -17.41 57.83 -7.33
C LEU A 80 -18.51 57.13 -6.51
N ALA A 81 -19.23 57.88 -5.67
CA ALA A 81 -20.28 57.34 -4.81
C ALA A 81 -21.54 56.87 -5.57
N SER A 82 -21.73 57.33 -6.81
CA SER A 82 -22.94 57.08 -7.60
C SER A 82 -22.69 56.39 -8.96
N ALA A 83 -21.43 56.25 -9.36
CA ALA A 83 -21.07 55.59 -10.61
C ALA A 83 -21.34 54.09 -10.52
N ALA A 84 -21.91 53.52 -11.59
CA ALA A 84 -22.22 52.10 -11.69
C ALA A 84 -21.44 51.40 -12.81
N LEU A 85 -21.03 52.14 -13.85
CA LEU A 85 -20.26 51.55 -14.95
C LEU A 85 -18.83 51.19 -14.51
N PRO A 86 -18.37 49.93 -14.69
CA PRO A 86 -17.04 49.49 -14.27
C PRO A 86 -15.90 50.36 -14.81
N GLU A 87 -16.04 50.85 -16.04
CA GLU A 87 -15.04 51.73 -16.67
C GLU A 87 -14.92 53.08 -15.95
N ASN A 88 -16.05 53.68 -15.55
CA ASN A 88 -16.06 54.96 -14.85
C ASN A 88 -15.56 54.80 -13.41
N LEU A 89 -15.94 53.71 -12.74
CA LEU A 89 -15.37 53.34 -11.44
C LEU A 89 -13.85 53.18 -11.52
N GLY A 90 -13.34 52.48 -12.54
CA GLY A 90 -11.91 52.37 -12.80
C GLY A 90 -11.23 53.73 -13.05
N ARG A 91 -11.87 54.64 -13.79
CA ARG A 91 -11.36 56.01 -14.00
C ARG A 91 -11.34 56.82 -12.70
N HIS A 92 -12.38 56.73 -11.86
CA HIS A 92 -12.44 57.42 -10.57
C HIS A 92 -11.41 56.87 -9.58
N ALA A 93 -11.27 55.53 -9.51
CA ALA A 93 -10.23 54.86 -8.75
C ALA A 93 -8.82 55.39 -9.11
N ARG A 94 -8.51 55.47 -10.41
CA ARG A 94 -7.21 55.98 -10.89
C ARG A 94 -6.96 57.43 -10.49
N LYS A 95 -7.99 58.29 -10.45
CA LYS A 95 -7.86 59.67 -9.94
C LYS A 95 -7.48 59.71 -8.46
N LEU A 96 -7.84 58.69 -7.68
CA LEU A 96 -7.44 58.50 -6.28
C LEU A 96 -6.10 57.76 -6.14
N ALA A 97 -5.32 57.65 -7.22
CA ALA A 97 -4.09 56.86 -7.27
C ALA A 97 -4.29 55.37 -6.91
N TYR A 98 -5.51 54.85 -7.05
CA TYR A 98 -5.81 53.43 -6.91
C TYR A 98 -5.98 52.80 -8.30
N SER A 99 -5.26 51.71 -8.57
CA SER A 99 -5.50 50.89 -9.75
C SER A 99 -6.12 49.57 -9.27
N PRO A 100 -7.35 49.24 -9.69
CA PRO A 100 -7.92 47.92 -9.42
C PRO A 100 -6.97 46.84 -9.94
N ASP A 101 -6.79 45.77 -9.16
CA ASP A 101 -5.98 44.65 -9.58
C ASP A 101 -6.57 44.00 -10.84
N PRO A 102 -5.74 43.62 -11.83
CA PRO A 102 -6.20 42.81 -12.94
C PRO A 102 -6.71 41.46 -12.41
N GLY A 103 -7.47 40.74 -13.24
CA GLY A 103 -7.87 39.37 -12.93
C GLY A 103 -6.67 38.54 -12.48
N VAL A 104 -6.74 37.98 -11.27
CA VAL A 104 -5.63 37.25 -10.65
C VAL A 104 -5.56 35.86 -11.25
N ALA A 105 -4.40 35.48 -11.79
CA ALA A 105 -4.16 34.10 -12.23
C ALA A 105 -4.02 33.17 -11.02
N ALA A 106 -4.51 31.94 -11.14
CA ALA A 106 -4.32 30.93 -10.12
C ALA A 106 -2.82 30.57 -10.00
N THR A 107 -2.28 30.68 -8.79
CA THR A 107 -0.89 30.31 -8.48
C THR A 107 -0.87 29.15 -7.50
N GLY A 108 0.04 28.20 -7.69
CA GLY A 108 0.20 27.04 -6.81
C GLY A 108 1.61 26.50 -6.83
N LEU A 109 1.83 25.46 -6.02
CA LEU A 109 3.08 24.71 -5.95
C LEU A 109 2.85 23.32 -6.55
N ALA A 110 3.78 22.88 -7.40
CA ALA A 110 3.78 21.55 -7.99
C ALA A 110 5.07 20.82 -7.61
N ALA A 111 4.96 19.53 -7.27
CA ALA A 111 6.11 18.66 -7.04
C ALA A 111 6.38 17.83 -8.30
N PHE A 112 7.65 17.69 -8.66
CA PHE A 112 8.10 16.92 -9.82
C PHE A 112 8.87 15.70 -9.36
N THR A 113 8.50 14.53 -9.86
CA THR A 113 9.30 13.31 -9.71
C THR A 113 10.11 13.10 -10.98
N VAL A 114 11.43 13.03 -10.81
CA VAL A 114 12.39 12.97 -11.91
C VAL A 114 12.80 11.52 -12.19
N LYS A 115 13.07 11.12 -13.44
CA LYS A 115 13.55 9.76 -13.73
C LYS A 115 14.95 9.52 -13.14
N PRO A 116 15.30 8.29 -12.73
CA PRO A 116 16.64 7.98 -12.21
C PRO A 116 17.75 8.43 -13.16
N GLY A 117 18.80 9.07 -12.61
CA GLY A 117 19.95 9.57 -13.37
C GLY A 117 19.75 10.88 -14.14
N LEU A 118 18.57 11.51 -14.05
CA LEU A 118 18.31 12.81 -14.69
C LEU A 118 18.53 13.96 -13.71
N SER A 119 19.37 14.92 -14.08
CA SER A 119 19.55 16.19 -13.36
C SER A 119 19.61 17.35 -14.36
N GLY A 120 19.24 18.55 -13.94
CA GLY A 120 19.22 19.72 -14.82
C GLY A 120 18.38 20.87 -14.29
N THR A 121 17.81 21.66 -15.20
CA THR A 121 16.96 22.82 -14.89
C THR A 121 15.68 22.74 -15.69
N LEU A 122 14.54 22.79 -14.98
CA LEU A 122 13.22 22.97 -15.57
C LEU A 122 13.05 24.45 -15.91
N PRO A 123 12.88 24.81 -17.19
CA PRO A 123 12.81 26.21 -17.58
C PRO A 123 11.53 26.87 -17.06
N LYS A 124 11.58 28.19 -16.87
CA LYS A 124 10.41 29.05 -16.76
C LYS A 124 9.50 28.87 -17.98
N GLY A 125 8.19 28.86 -17.78
CA GLY A 125 7.21 28.64 -18.85
C GLY A 125 6.96 27.16 -19.14
N PHE A 126 7.48 26.24 -18.31
CA PHE A 126 7.19 24.82 -18.45
C PHE A 126 5.71 24.56 -18.16
N ALA A 127 4.99 24.09 -19.19
CA ALA A 127 3.55 23.92 -19.14
C ALA A 127 3.13 22.68 -18.33
N LEU A 128 2.14 22.88 -17.47
CA LEU A 128 1.47 21.86 -16.67
C LEU A 128 -0.03 21.93 -16.95
N GLN A 129 -0.70 20.79 -17.02
CA GLN A 129 -2.15 20.74 -17.14
C GLN A 129 -2.76 20.25 -15.84
N SER A 130 -3.77 20.97 -15.35
CA SER A 130 -4.53 20.56 -14.16
C SER A 130 -6.02 20.80 -14.38
N SER A 131 -6.82 19.76 -14.17
CA SER A 131 -8.28 19.87 -14.11
C SER A 131 -8.69 20.27 -12.69
N ALA A 132 -9.35 21.42 -12.54
CA ALA A 132 -9.95 21.78 -11.27
C ALA A 132 -11.10 20.81 -10.93
N LEU A 133 -11.34 20.57 -9.64
CA LEU A 133 -12.40 19.68 -9.19
C LEU A 133 -13.76 20.21 -9.65
N GLY A 134 -14.46 19.45 -10.50
CA GLY A 134 -15.79 19.81 -11.03
C GLY A 134 -15.76 20.51 -12.40
N GLU A 135 -14.59 20.83 -12.94
CA GLU A 135 -14.45 21.41 -14.29
C GLU A 135 -14.13 20.34 -15.32
N ALA A 136 -14.81 20.39 -16.47
CA ALA A 136 -14.64 19.42 -17.54
C ALA A 136 -13.36 19.64 -18.37
N ARG A 137 -12.78 20.85 -18.32
CA ARG A 137 -11.61 21.23 -19.11
C ARG A 137 -10.40 21.44 -18.19
N ALA A 138 -9.26 20.88 -18.57
CA ALA A 138 -8.00 21.15 -17.89
C ALA A 138 -7.48 22.53 -18.25
N GLU A 139 -7.03 23.26 -17.23
CA GLU A 139 -6.37 24.56 -17.40
C GLU A 139 -4.86 24.37 -17.49
N THR A 140 -4.20 25.26 -18.24
CA THR A 140 -2.75 25.23 -18.41
C THR A 140 -2.09 26.20 -17.44
N TYR A 141 -1.17 25.68 -16.65
CA TYR A 141 -0.30 26.39 -15.73
C TYR A 141 1.12 26.41 -16.29
N GLU A 142 1.93 27.35 -15.84
CA GLU A 142 3.33 27.47 -16.25
C GLU A 142 4.22 27.70 -15.03
N THR A 143 5.46 27.19 -15.10
CA THR A 143 6.46 27.49 -14.07
C THR A 143 6.85 28.97 -14.14
N LEU A 144 6.91 29.61 -12.97
CA LEU A 144 7.19 31.05 -12.88
C LEU A 144 8.69 31.39 -12.98
N ALA A 145 9.56 30.41 -12.74
CA ALA A 145 11.01 30.56 -12.73
C ALA A 145 11.72 29.25 -13.09
N ASP A 146 12.97 29.39 -13.54
CA ASP A 146 13.88 28.27 -13.74
C ASP A 146 14.10 27.54 -12.41
N THR A 147 13.88 26.22 -12.40
CA THR A 147 13.94 25.39 -11.20
C THR A 147 14.90 24.24 -11.41
N ALA A 148 15.94 24.13 -10.58
CA ALA A 148 16.83 22.99 -10.61
C ALA A 148 16.07 21.70 -10.29
N VAL A 149 16.44 20.60 -10.93
CA VAL A 149 15.86 19.27 -10.71
C VAL A 149 16.97 18.24 -10.64
N ASP A 150 16.85 17.28 -9.73
CA ASP A 150 17.78 16.16 -9.59
C ASP A 150 17.01 14.91 -9.18
N ALA A 151 17.28 13.79 -9.86
CA ALA A 151 16.72 12.49 -9.53
C ALA A 151 17.03 12.05 -8.08
N ALA A 152 18.16 12.48 -7.53
CA ALA A 152 18.52 12.22 -6.13
C ALA A 152 17.53 12.88 -5.15
N TRP A 153 16.89 13.98 -5.55
CA TRP A 153 15.95 14.70 -4.68
C TRP A 153 14.63 13.97 -4.48
N ASN A 154 14.27 13.04 -5.38
CA ASN A 154 13.11 12.17 -5.19
C ASN A 154 13.25 11.27 -3.94
N ALA A 155 14.48 11.02 -3.50
CA ALA A 155 14.78 10.22 -2.32
C ALA A 155 14.71 11.02 -1.01
N ILE A 156 14.63 12.35 -1.08
CA ILE A 156 14.52 13.22 0.10
C ILE A 156 13.14 12.99 0.73
N ARG A 157 13.12 12.68 2.03
CA ARG A 157 11.91 12.47 2.82
C ARG A 157 11.93 13.33 4.08
N PRO A 158 10.77 13.76 4.60
CA PRO A 158 10.70 14.37 5.93
C PRO A 158 11.35 13.49 7.00
N ALA A 159 11.94 14.10 8.03
CA ALA A 159 12.55 13.37 9.14
C ALA A 159 11.52 12.50 9.89
N ASP A 160 10.32 13.04 10.07
CA ASP A 160 9.20 12.35 10.72
C ASP A 160 8.40 11.46 9.76
N ALA A 161 8.85 11.31 8.51
CA ALA A 161 8.18 10.40 7.59
C ALA A 161 8.40 8.97 8.07
N GLU A 162 7.29 8.28 8.33
CA GLU A 162 7.31 6.84 8.47
C GLU A 162 7.63 6.24 7.09
N VAL A 163 8.74 5.51 7.01
CA VAL A 163 9.13 4.78 5.82
C VAL A 163 8.69 3.35 6.01
N PHE A 164 8.02 2.80 5.01
CA PHE A 164 7.80 1.36 4.95
C PHE A 164 9.19 0.71 4.96
N ASP A 165 9.54 -0.09 5.97
CA ASP A 165 10.81 -0.81 6.00
C ASP A 165 10.66 -2.07 5.17
N PRO A 166 11.08 -2.12 3.90
CA PRO A 166 11.23 -3.39 3.28
C PRO A 166 12.35 -4.11 4.01
N VAL A 167 12.06 -5.31 4.50
CA VAL A 167 13.02 -6.40 4.67
C VAL A 167 14.32 -6.11 3.88
N GLN A 168 15.35 -5.60 4.57
CA GLN A 168 16.57 -5.15 3.91
C GLN A 168 17.48 -6.37 3.76
N ALA A 169 17.87 -6.68 2.53
CA ALA A 169 18.94 -7.64 2.30
C ALA A 169 20.27 -6.89 2.49
N ASP A 170 20.92 -7.10 3.63
CA ASP A 170 22.26 -6.58 3.91
C ASP A 170 23.21 -7.75 4.20
N ARG A 171 24.43 -7.70 3.63
CA ARG A 171 25.50 -8.70 3.86
C ARG A 171 25.09 -10.17 3.73
N GLY A 172 24.08 -10.47 2.89
CA GLY A 172 23.61 -11.83 2.63
C GLY A 172 22.61 -12.40 3.64
N TYR A 173 22.10 -11.59 4.56
CA TYR A 173 20.97 -11.93 5.42
C TYR A 173 19.90 -10.83 5.38
N LEU A 174 18.70 -11.16 5.84
CA LEU A 174 17.63 -10.19 5.99
C LEU A 174 17.67 -9.54 7.35
N GLU A 175 17.61 -8.22 7.39
CA GLU A 175 17.33 -7.50 8.61
C GLU A 175 15.85 -7.12 8.70
N LEU A 176 15.22 -7.49 9.83
CA LEU A 176 13.81 -7.26 10.09
C LEU A 176 13.63 -6.50 11.41
N GLY A 177 12.93 -5.36 11.37
CA GLY A 177 12.43 -4.67 12.57
C GLY A 177 11.21 -5.37 13.17
N LEU A 178 11.18 -5.52 14.50
CA LEU A 178 10.12 -6.21 15.24
C LEU A 178 9.48 -5.29 16.27
N GLN A 179 8.16 -5.41 16.45
CA GLN A 179 7.40 -4.56 17.39
C GLN A 179 7.78 -4.80 18.86
N VAL A 180 8.20 -6.04 19.18
CA VAL A 180 8.54 -6.49 20.52
C VAL A 180 9.91 -7.13 20.54
N ARG A 181 10.53 -7.15 21.73
CA ARG A 181 11.74 -7.96 21.95
C ARG A 181 11.39 -9.44 21.77
N HIS A 182 12.18 -10.13 20.97
CA HIS A 182 11.89 -11.50 20.55
C HIS A 182 12.59 -12.56 21.42
N GLY A 183 13.74 -12.24 22.02
CA GLY A 183 14.49 -13.20 22.85
C GLY A 183 14.86 -14.48 22.10
N LEU A 184 15.14 -14.36 20.80
CA LEU A 184 15.58 -15.47 19.95
C LEU A 184 17.09 -15.50 19.91
N GLU A 185 17.66 -16.70 19.87
CA GLU A 185 19.11 -16.91 19.85
C GLU A 185 19.62 -17.17 18.44
N ALA A 186 20.90 -16.87 18.20
CA ALA A 186 21.55 -17.21 16.94
C ALA A 186 21.51 -18.73 16.72
N GLY A 187 21.15 -19.15 15.51
CA GLY A 187 21.02 -20.54 15.11
C GLY A 187 19.60 -21.10 15.17
N GLU A 188 18.65 -20.41 15.81
CA GLU A 188 17.25 -20.84 15.86
C GLU A 188 16.59 -20.79 14.47
N ILE A 189 15.70 -21.75 14.23
CA ILE A 189 14.94 -21.83 12.97
C ILE A 189 13.59 -21.13 13.18
N VAL A 190 13.23 -20.26 12.23
CA VAL A 190 12.00 -19.47 12.25
C VAL A 190 11.34 -19.51 10.87
N LEU A 191 10.02 -19.33 10.84
CA LEU A 191 9.29 -19.11 9.60
C LEU A 191 8.95 -17.63 9.47
N LEU A 192 9.15 -17.07 8.29
CA LEU A 192 8.63 -15.75 7.95
C LEU A 192 7.45 -15.93 7.00
N GLN A 193 6.27 -15.55 7.46
CA GLN A 193 5.03 -15.56 6.69
C GLN A 193 4.70 -14.15 6.21
N GLY A 194 4.62 -13.98 4.90
CA GLY A 194 4.08 -12.80 4.24
C GLY A 194 2.69 -13.08 3.65
N ARG A 195 2.17 -12.12 2.88
CA ARG A 195 0.82 -12.20 2.30
C ARG A 195 0.65 -13.36 1.30
N SER A 196 1.67 -13.66 0.51
CA SER A 196 1.63 -14.68 -0.54
C SER A 196 2.81 -15.67 -0.50
N ARG A 197 3.76 -15.47 0.43
CA ARG A 197 5.02 -16.21 0.51
C ARG A 197 5.32 -16.63 1.93
N ILE A 198 5.99 -17.78 2.07
CA ILE A 198 6.48 -18.31 3.33
C ILE A 198 7.90 -18.84 3.09
N GLY A 199 8.84 -18.43 3.94
CA GLY A 199 10.23 -18.88 3.90
C GLY A 199 10.69 -19.46 5.23
N VAL A 200 11.73 -20.30 5.17
CA VAL A 200 12.40 -20.88 6.34
C VAL A 200 13.74 -20.18 6.52
N PHE A 201 13.97 -19.67 7.74
CA PHE A 201 15.14 -18.87 8.06
C PHE A 201 15.85 -19.40 9.29
N ARG A 202 17.14 -19.12 9.36
CA ARG A 202 17.95 -19.28 10.56
C ARG A 202 18.30 -17.90 11.10
N VAL A 203 18.14 -17.70 12.39
CA VAL A 203 18.59 -16.48 13.07
C VAL A 203 20.11 -16.42 13.03
N VAL A 204 20.67 -15.34 12.50
CA VAL A 204 22.12 -15.09 12.48
C VAL A 204 22.50 -14.11 13.57
N GLU A 205 21.70 -13.07 13.74
CA GLU A 205 22.00 -11.97 14.64
C GLU A 205 20.73 -11.49 15.32
N ALA A 206 20.76 -11.37 16.65
CA ALA A 206 19.58 -11.01 17.45
C ALA A 206 19.55 -9.53 17.86
N PHE A 207 20.51 -8.71 17.38
CA PHE A 207 20.69 -7.28 17.68
C PHE A 207 20.19 -6.86 19.07
N ALA A 208 20.70 -7.50 20.13
CA ALA A 208 20.10 -7.48 21.48
C ALA A 208 19.96 -6.08 22.14
N GLY A 209 20.52 -5.03 21.54
CA GLY A 209 20.43 -3.64 21.99
C GLY A 209 19.71 -2.67 21.04
N ALA A 210 19.27 -3.12 19.85
CA ALA A 210 18.66 -2.24 18.87
C ALA A 210 17.31 -1.69 19.37
N ARG A 211 17.05 -0.41 19.07
CA ARG A 211 15.75 0.24 19.28
C ARG A 211 15.34 0.91 17.97
N PRO A 212 14.30 0.41 17.28
CA PRO A 212 13.45 -0.73 17.62
C PRO A 212 14.19 -2.09 17.60
N ALA A 213 13.57 -3.15 18.13
CA ALA A 213 14.16 -4.48 18.13
C ALA A 213 14.39 -4.96 16.69
N ARG A 214 15.54 -5.57 16.41
CA ARG A 214 15.93 -6.03 15.06
C ARG A 214 16.41 -7.47 15.11
N ILE A 215 16.25 -8.20 14.02
CA ILE A 215 16.76 -9.56 13.86
C ILE A 215 17.34 -9.76 12.45
N GLY A 216 18.48 -10.45 12.38
CA GLY A 216 19.13 -10.91 11.16
C GLY A 216 18.74 -12.35 10.84
N LEU A 217 18.20 -12.59 9.64
CA LEU A 217 17.65 -13.87 9.20
C LEU A 217 18.35 -14.34 7.93
N TYR A 218 19.03 -15.48 8.00
CA TYR A 218 19.62 -16.14 6.84
C TYR A 218 18.63 -17.13 6.25
N SER A 219 18.32 -17.00 4.97
CA SER A 219 17.43 -17.94 4.29
C SER A 219 18.11 -19.28 4.14
N ILE A 220 17.45 -20.33 4.60
CA ILE A 220 17.90 -21.72 4.41
C ILE A 220 17.01 -22.48 3.42
N GLY A 221 15.90 -21.87 2.99
CA GLY A 221 15.03 -22.40 1.94
C GLY A 221 13.59 -21.87 2.02
N GLY A 222 12.71 -22.45 1.19
CA GLY A 222 11.31 -22.07 1.08
C GLY A 222 10.95 -21.36 -0.23
N HIS A 223 9.66 -21.10 -0.41
CA HIS A 223 9.13 -20.62 -1.69
C HIS A 223 9.32 -19.10 -1.81
N GLY A 224 10.15 -18.67 -2.77
CA GLY A 224 10.23 -17.28 -3.21
C GLY A 224 11.25 -16.40 -2.48
N PHE A 225 12.37 -16.98 -2.03
CA PHE A 225 13.46 -16.22 -1.39
C PHE A 225 14.82 -16.27 -2.12
N ALA A 226 15.07 -17.27 -2.97
CA ALA A 226 16.31 -17.35 -3.75
C ALA A 226 16.52 -16.13 -4.66
N ASP A 227 15.41 -15.50 -5.07
CA ASP A 227 15.37 -14.19 -5.70
C ASP A 227 14.64 -13.28 -4.71
N ALA A 228 15.35 -12.34 -4.07
CA ALA A 228 14.72 -11.29 -3.28
C ALA A 228 13.81 -10.48 -4.22
N GLY A 229 12.56 -10.94 -4.35
CA GLY A 229 11.51 -10.22 -5.04
C GLY A 229 11.49 -8.80 -4.49
N SER A 230 11.22 -7.83 -5.36
CA SER A 230 11.12 -6.42 -4.97
C SER A 230 10.32 -6.31 -3.68
N ALA A 231 10.79 -5.49 -2.75
CA ALA A 231 10.13 -5.05 -1.51
C ALA A 231 8.59 -5.20 -1.49
N ALA A 232 7.94 -4.86 -2.62
CA ALA A 232 6.52 -5.06 -2.98
C ALA A 232 5.85 -6.36 -2.50
N ASP A 233 6.45 -7.54 -2.72
CA ASP A 233 5.80 -8.84 -2.42
C ASP A 233 5.53 -9.05 -0.93
N TRP A 234 6.25 -8.29 -0.13
CA TRP A 234 6.40 -8.47 1.28
C TRP A 234 5.59 -7.35 2.02
N GLN A 235 5.14 -6.28 1.34
CA GLN A 235 4.68 -5.00 1.91
C GLN A 235 3.52 -4.97 2.94
N ALA A 236 2.96 -6.10 3.40
CA ALA A 236 1.88 -6.07 4.40
C ALA A 236 1.95 -7.23 5.39
N GLY A 237 2.08 -6.88 6.69
CA GLY A 237 1.65 -7.70 7.82
C GLY A 237 2.43 -9.00 8.04
N TYR A 238 3.77 -8.94 7.98
CA TYR A 238 4.59 -10.12 8.25
C TYR A 238 4.41 -10.65 9.66
N ARG A 239 4.47 -11.97 9.75
CA ARG A 239 4.49 -12.70 11.02
C ARG A 239 5.72 -13.59 11.03
N LEU A 240 6.52 -13.42 12.06
CA LEU A 240 7.63 -14.32 12.36
C LEU A 240 7.11 -15.39 13.32
N LEU A 241 7.13 -16.64 12.89
CA LEU A 241 6.78 -17.78 13.74
C LEU A 241 8.06 -18.39 14.28
N ALA A 242 8.15 -18.48 15.61
CA ALA A 242 9.33 -18.95 16.30
C ALA A 242 8.99 -19.98 17.39
N ARG A 243 10.03 -20.63 17.93
CA ARG A 243 9.96 -21.64 18.99
C ARG A 243 8.94 -22.76 18.68
N PRO A 244 9.27 -23.67 17.73
CA PRO A 244 8.41 -24.80 17.46
C PRO A 244 8.31 -25.69 18.70
N ARG A 245 7.09 -25.99 19.14
CA ARG A 245 6.81 -26.87 20.28
C ARG A 245 7.10 -28.31 19.94
N ILE A 246 6.83 -28.69 18.69
CA ILE A 246 7.10 -30.03 18.18
C ILE A 246 8.40 -29.99 17.37
N ARG A 247 9.38 -30.78 17.81
CA ARG A 247 10.68 -30.97 17.15
C ARG A 247 10.93 -32.45 16.93
N ALA A 248 10.32 -33.01 15.89
CA ALA A 248 10.36 -34.44 15.63
C ALA A 248 11.35 -34.80 14.52
N ARG A 249 11.67 -36.09 14.43
CA ARG A 249 12.42 -36.69 13.31
C ARG A 249 11.59 -37.77 12.64
N LEU A 250 12.01 -38.20 11.45
CA LEU A 250 11.32 -39.24 10.70
C LEU A 250 11.54 -40.63 11.32
N PHE A 251 10.53 -41.49 11.23
CA PHE A 251 10.64 -42.89 11.65
C PHE A 251 11.84 -43.57 11.00
N GLY A 252 12.67 -44.25 11.82
CA GLY A 252 13.87 -44.95 11.36
C GLY A 252 15.14 -44.09 11.27
N TRP A 253 15.09 -42.79 11.63
CA TRP A 253 16.28 -41.92 11.58
C TRP A 253 17.48 -42.39 12.39
N ASN A 254 17.23 -43.12 13.48
CA ASN A 254 18.22 -43.70 14.40
C ASN A 254 18.32 -45.22 14.27
N ALA A 255 17.77 -45.81 13.21
CA ALA A 255 17.82 -47.24 13.01
C ALA A 255 19.26 -47.69 12.66
N GLU A 256 19.64 -48.88 13.14
CA GLU A 256 20.96 -49.46 12.89
C GLU A 256 21.20 -49.62 11.37
N PRO A 257 22.16 -48.91 10.77
CA PRO A 257 22.31 -48.86 9.31
C PRO A 257 22.61 -50.23 8.67
N ALA A 258 23.24 -51.15 9.42
CA ALA A 258 23.55 -52.50 8.97
C ALA A 258 22.29 -53.36 8.77
N LEU A 259 21.24 -53.13 9.56
CA LEU A 259 19.97 -53.84 9.47
C LEU A 259 18.91 -53.05 8.68
N TRP A 260 18.97 -51.72 8.75
CA TRP A 260 17.95 -50.82 8.26
C TRP A 260 18.59 -49.69 7.44
N PRO A 261 19.03 -49.97 6.19
CA PRO A 261 19.71 -48.98 5.39
C PRO A 261 18.78 -47.79 5.08
N ALA A 262 19.29 -46.56 5.23
CA ALA A 262 18.51 -45.33 5.08
C ALA A 262 17.81 -45.23 3.71
N GLY A 263 18.44 -45.72 2.64
CA GLY A 263 17.84 -45.76 1.30
C GLY A 263 16.62 -46.69 1.21
N ALA A 264 16.57 -47.77 2.00
CA ALA A 264 15.42 -48.65 2.06
C ALA A 264 14.29 -48.05 2.90
N LEU A 265 14.62 -47.40 4.03
CA LEU A 265 13.64 -46.67 4.86
C LEU A 265 13.02 -45.47 4.13
N ALA A 266 13.77 -44.81 3.25
CA ALA A 266 13.25 -43.73 2.42
C ALA A 266 12.25 -44.23 1.35
N ASN A 267 12.20 -45.53 1.08
CA ASN A 267 11.30 -46.13 0.10
C ASN A 267 9.99 -46.62 0.78
N PRO A 268 8.83 -46.01 0.51
CA PRO A 268 7.55 -46.35 1.13
C PRO A 268 6.90 -47.61 0.57
N GLY A 269 7.65 -48.45 -0.15
CA GLY A 269 7.15 -49.69 -0.73
C GLY A 269 6.59 -50.63 0.32
N ALA A 270 5.48 -51.27 0.02
CA ALA A 270 4.96 -52.35 0.84
C ALA A 270 5.98 -53.51 0.88
N TYR A 271 6.12 -54.14 2.04
CA TYR A 271 7.02 -55.28 2.19
C TYR A 271 6.55 -56.46 1.35
N ALA A 272 7.46 -56.98 0.53
CA ALA A 272 7.32 -58.24 -0.16
C ALA A 272 8.45 -59.18 0.29
N ALA A 273 8.08 -60.34 0.83
CA ALA A 273 9.05 -61.35 1.22
C ALA A 273 9.85 -61.83 0.00
N PRO A 274 11.13 -62.23 0.18
CA PRO A 274 11.90 -62.85 -0.89
C PRO A 274 11.15 -64.08 -1.42
N ALA A 275 11.18 -64.30 -2.74
CA ALA A 275 10.59 -65.50 -3.32
C ALA A 275 11.30 -66.74 -2.75
N SER A 276 10.58 -67.85 -2.55
CA SER A 276 11.16 -69.10 -2.05
C SER A 276 12.28 -69.67 -2.95
N THR A 277 12.31 -69.26 -4.22
CA THR A 277 13.33 -69.57 -5.23
C THR A 277 14.55 -68.63 -5.19
N SER A 278 14.55 -67.61 -4.32
CA SER A 278 15.66 -66.66 -4.20
C SER A 278 16.89 -67.34 -3.62
N VAL A 279 18.07 -66.82 -3.98
CA VAL A 279 19.35 -67.31 -3.47
C VAL A 279 19.46 -67.00 -1.97
N VAL A 280 20.05 -67.90 -1.19
CA VAL A 280 20.33 -67.69 0.23
C VAL A 280 21.17 -66.41 0.40
N GLY A 281 20.82 -65.56 1.36
CA GLY A 281 21.38 -64.22 1.56
C GLY A 281 20.65 -63.11 0.80
N THR A 282 19.61 -63.42 0.01
CA THR A 282 18.75 -62.38 -0.58
C THR A 282 18.00 -61.65 0.53
N VAL A 283 18.13 -60.32 0.57
CA VAL A 283 17.45 -59.46 1.54
C VAL A 283 16.44 -58.55 0.85
N THR A 284 15.20 -58.52 1.31
CA THR A 284 14.19 -57.54 0.93
C THR A 284 13.77 -56.68 2.11
N HIS A 285 13.38 -55.44 1.81
CA HIS A 285 12.93 -54.47 2.80
C HIS A 285 11.59 -53.87 2.36
N GLY A 286 10.77 -53.45 3.33
CA GLY A 286 9.58 -52.65 3.05
C GLY A 286 8.70 -52.45 4.26
N TYR A 287 7.64 -51.67 4.09
CA TYR A 287 6.65 -51.39 5.13
C TYR A 287 5.57 -52.46 5.14
N ALA A 288 5.39 -53.15 6.27
CA ALA A 288 4.24 -54.02 6.52
C ALA A 288 3.03 -53.22 7.03
N ALA A 289 3.28 -52.10 7.70
CA ALA A 289 2.25 -51.15 8.11
C ALA A 289 2.84 -49.72 8.18
N PRO A 290 2.08 -48.68 7.81
CA PRO A 290 0.79 -48.73 7.11
C PRO A 290 0.94 -49.17 5.64
N ALA A 291 -0.10 -49.78 5.07
CA ALA A 291 -0.11 -50.24 3.67
C ALA A 291 0.10 -49.12 2.65
N SER A 292 -0.22 -47.87 3.03
CA SER A 292 -0.12 -46.67 2.21
C SER A 292 0.99 -45.73 2.71
N ALA A 293 2.16 -46.28 3.06
CA ALA A 293 3.26 -45.53 3.68
C ALA A 293 3.73 -44.30 2.88
N GLY A 294 3.43 -44.22 1.58
CA GLY A 294 3.80 -43.09 0.75
C GLY A 294 3.06 -41.79 1.06
N GLN A 295 1.84 -41.83 1.61
CA GLN A 295 0.96 -40.64 1.64
C GLN A 295 1.10 -39.77 2.89
N SER A 296 1.80 -40.24 3.91
CA SER A 296 1.93 -39.51 5.18
C SER A 296 3.36 -39.60 5.72
N LEU A 297 3.80 -38.51 6.34
CA LEU A 297 5.04 -38.44 7.11
C LEU A 297 4.88 -39.10 8.47
N MET A 298 5.64 -40.15 8.70
CA MET A 298 5.71 -40.87 9.97
C MET A 298 6.81 -40.27 10.84
N LEU A 299 6.42 -39.75 12.00
CA LEU A 299 7.37 -39.28 13.00
C LEU A 299 7.93 -40.45 13.80
N ALA A 300 9.17 -40.33 14.27
CA ALA A 300 9.80 -41.34 15.12
C ALA A 300 9.17 -41.44 16.51
N GLU A 301 8.48 -40.38 16.93
CA GLU A 301 7.89 -40.22 18.25
C GLU A 301 6.40 -39.94 18.11
N THR A 302 5.62 -40.40 19.09
CA THR A 302 4.23 -40.00 19.22
C THR A 302 4.19 -38.61 19.85
N VAL A 303 3.68 -37.64 19.09
CA VAL A 303 3.48 -36.26 19.54
C VAL A 303 2.01 -35.90 19.51
N GLU A 304 1.62 -34.95 20.34
CA GLU A 304 0.27 -34.40 20.31
C GLU A 304 -0.02 -33.83 18.91
N PRO A 305 -1.15 -34.19 18.26
CA PRO A 305 -1.40 -33.82 16.89
C PRO A 305 -1.54 -32.29 16.75
N PRO A 306 -0.73 -31.65 15.88
CA PRO A 306 -0.85 -30.21 15.65
C PRO A 306 -2.18 -29.86 15.01
N ALA A 307 -2.64 -28.62 15.23
CA ALA A 307 -3.90 -28.13 14.69
C ALA A 307 -3.92 -28.14 13.15
N PHE A 308 -5.07 -28.44 12.56
CA PHE A 308 -5.27 -28.37 11.11
C PHE A 308 -4.85 -27.00 10.54
N GLY A 309 -4.14 -27.00 9.41
CA GLY A 309 -3.65 -25.79 8.76
C GLY A 309 -2.38 -25.19 9.38
N SER A 310 -1.83 -25.79 10.45
CA SER A 310 -0.56 -25.36 11.03
C SER A 310 0.58 -25.44 10.02
N LEU A 311 1.52 -24.49 10.09
CA LEU A 311 2.70 -24.47 9.24
C LEU A 311 3.76 -25.45 9.76
N VAL A 312 4.23 -26.33 8.89
CA VAL A 312 5.24 -27.34 9.17
C VAL A 312 6.50 -27.00 8.37
N ALA A 313 7.62 -26.78 9.06
CA ALA A 313 8.92 -26.67 8.40
C ALA A 313 9.62 -28.02 8.41
N VAL A 314 9.98 -28.52 7.22
CA VAL A 314 10.81 -29.71 7.07
C VAL A 314 12.22 -29.26 6.73
N VAL A 315 13.17 -29.55 7.63
CA VAL A 315 14.56 -29.07 7.54
C VAL A 315 15.52 -30.25 7.61
N GLY A 316 16.19 -30.56 6.51
CA GLY A 316 17.30 -31.50 6.40
C GLY A 316 18.61 -30.81 5.96
N PRO A 317 19.66 -31.57 5.62
CA PRO A 317 20.96 -31.01 5.24
C PRO A 317 20.93 -30.17 3.97
N THR A 318 20.09 -30.57 3.02
CA THR A 318 19.98 -29.96 1.67
C THR A 318 18.58 -29.42 1.38
N LEU A 319 17.69 -29.44 2.37
CA LEU A 319 16.28 -29.10 2.21
C LEU A 319 15.82 -28.25 3.40
N ALA A 320 15.22 -27.10 3.14
CA ALA A 320 14.37 -26.43 4.12
C ALA A 320 13.13 -25.93 3.39
N THR A 321 11.96 -26.50 3.68
CA THR A 321 10.74 -26.16 2.96
C THR A 321 9.54 -26.10 3.91
N PRO A 322 8.72 -25.04 3.82
CA PRO A 322 7.50 -24.94 4.59
C PRO A 322 6.34 -25.65 3.87
N TYR A 323 5.47 -26.28 4.65
CA TYR A 323 4.26 -26.97 4.19
C TYR A 323 3.08 -26.60 5.09
N ALA A 324 1.86 -26.79 4.60
CA ALA A 324 0.66 -26.73 5.43
C ALA A 324 0.26 -28.13 5.88
N LEU A 325 -0.17 -28.27 7.14
CA LEU A 325 -0.72 -29.52 7.66
C LEU A 325 -2.17 -29.72 7.19
N GLU A 326 -2.43 -30.83 6.51
CA GLU A 326 -3.79 -31.24 6.09
C GLU A 326 -4.43 -32.20 7.09
N ALA A 327 -3.66 -33.14 7.62
CA ALA A 327 -4.18 -34.10 8.59
C ALA A 327 -3.05 -34.59 9.48
N ALA A 328 -3.39 -34.90 10.73
CA ALA A 328 -2.53 -35.60 11.67
C ALA A 328 -3.28 -36.82 12.20
N GLY A 329 -2.58 -37.92 12.41
CA GLY A 329 -3.13 -39.15 12.96
C GLY A 329 -2.08 -39.94 13.73
N GLU A 330 -2.45 -41.12 14.21
CA GLU A 330 -1.55 -42.07 14.84
C GLU A 330 -1.62 -43.40 14.10
N ALA A 331 -0.47 -44.01 13.85
CA ALA A 331 -0.38 -45.33 13.23
C ALA A 331 0.72 -46.17 13.88
N VAL A 332 0.52 -47.49 13.86
CA VAL A 332 1.62 -48.43 14.11
C VAL A 332 2.39 -48.57 12.80
N VAL A 333 3.66 -48.18 12.83
CA VAL A 333 4.58 -48.30 11.70
C VAL A 333 5.42 -49.55 11.93
N ALA A 334 5.51 -50.40 10.91
CA ALA A 334 6.30 -51.61 10.94
C ALA A 334 7.08 -51.74 9.62
N PHE A 335 8.39 -51.61 9.71
CA PHE A 335 9.34 -51.85 8.62
C PHE A 335 9.99 -53.22 8.80
N VAL A 336 9.98 -54.04 7.74
CA VAL A 336 10.38 -55.43 7.79
C VAL A 336 11.61 -55.65 6.92
N ARG A 337 12.55 -56.43 7.44
CA ARG A 337 13.69 -56.99 6.72
C ARG A 337 13.47 -58.49 6.62
N GLY A 338 13.29 -59.00 5.42
CA GLY A 338 13.21 -60.43 5.13
C GLY A 338 14.52 -60.91 4.53
N GLU A 339 15.15 -61.90 5.15
CA GLU A 339 16.35 -62.54 4.62
C GLU A 339 16.11 -64.01 4.31
N GLN A 340 16.51 -64.41 3.10
CA GLN A 340 16.48 -65.80 2.69
C GLN A 340 17.61 -66.57 3.40
N THR A 341 17.29 -67.47 4.32
CA THR A 341 18.27 -68.28 5.04
C THR A 341 18.10 -69.77 4.74
N ALA A 342 19.18 -70.53 4.89
CA ALA A 342 19.17 -71.98 4.79
C ALA A 342 19.04 -72.57 6.20
N GLN A 343 17.93 -73.27 6.48
CA GLN A 343 17.73 -73.96 7.74
C GLN A 343 17.76 -75.48 7.52
N PRO A 344 18.47 -76.24 8.39
CA PRO A 344 18.44 -77.68 8.33
C PRO A 344 17.08 -78.19 8.80
N VAL A 345 16.42 -79.00 7.97
CA VAL A 345 15.18 -79.71 8.29
C VAL A 345 15.50 -81.16 8.50
N VAL A 346 15.28 -81.63 9.72
CA VAL A 346 15.46 -83.02 10.10
C VAL A 346 14.14 -83.74 9.91
N THR A 347 14.10 -84.70 8.98
CA THR A 347 12.93 -85.52 8.71
C THR A 347 13.22 -86.95 9.14
N THR A 348 12.42 -87.44 10.09
CA THR A 348 12.54 -88.80 10.62
C THR A 348 11.43 -89.65 10.03
N SER A 349 11.77 -90.67 9.25
CA SER A 349 10.81 -91.62 8.70
C SER A 349 11.08 -93.02 9.24
N THR A 350 10.03 -93.70 9.73
CA THR A 350 10.12 -95.10 10.16
C THR A 350 9.60 -96.00 9.06
N GLY A 351 10.46 -96.87 8.52
CA GLY A 351 10.08 -97.85 7.51
C GLY A 351 9.16 -98.94 8.08
N THR A 352 8.46 -99.66 7.19
CA THR A 352 7.56 -100.78 7.54
C THR A 352 8.24 -101.96 8.26
N ASN A 353 9.57 -101.96 8.28
CA ASN A 353 10.47 -102.90 8.96
C ASN A 353 10.97 -102.39 10.34
N GLY A 354 10.45 -101.26 10.84
CA GLY A 354 10.83 -100.69 12.14
C GLY A 354 12.14 -99.92 12.17
N GLN A 355 12.84 -99.77 11.04
CA GLN A 355 14.04 -98.94 10.94
C GLN A 355 13.69 -97.45 10.86
N THR A 356 14.31 -96.65 11.72
CA THR A 356 14.21 -95.19 11.71
C THR A 356 15.32 -94.60 10.83
N THR A 357 14.95 -93.91 9.76
CA THR A 357 15.87 -93.13 8.93
C THR A 357 15.75 -91.66 9.29
N VAL A 358 16.86 -91.04 9.66
CA VAL A 358 16.95 -89.60 9.89
C VAL A 358 17.60 -88.97 8.67
N SER A 359 16.87 -88.10 7.97
CA SER A 359 17.38 -87.34 6.84
C SER A 359 17.48 -85.86 7.21
N VAL A 360 18.63 -85.23 6.94
CA VAL A 360 18.81 -83.80 7.12
C VAL A 360 18.83 -83.17 5.73
N THR A 361 17.77 -82.45 5.38
CA THR A 361 17.69 -81.66 4.14
C THR A 361 17.83 -80.18 4.48
N THR A 362 18.24 -79.36 3.52
CA THR A 362 18.30 -77.91 3.73
C THR A 362 17.04 -77.30 3.12
N GLN A 363 16.27 -76.57 3.93
CA GLN A 363 15.13 -75.82 3.46
C GLN A 363 15.43 -74.33 3.51
N ASN A 364 15.06 -73.66 2.43
CA ASN A 364 15.09 -72.23 2.28
C ASN A 364 13.94 -71.60 3.09
N VAL A 365 14.27 -70.83 4.14
CA VAL A 365 13.31 -70.18 5.05
C VAL A 365 13.59 -68.68 5.11
N VAL A 366 12.54 -67.86 5.02
CA VAL A 366 12.66 -66.41 5.19
C VAL A 366 12.65 -66.09 6.68
N VAL A 367 13.71 -65.43 7.17
CA VAL A 367 13.76 -64.89 8.53
C VAL A 367 13.40 -63.41 8.46
N GLU A 368 12.32 -63.03 9.14
CA GLU A 368 11.86 -61.65 9.22
C GLU A 368 12.32 -60.99 10.52
N THR A 369 12.95 -59.83 10.40
CA THR A 369 13.19 -58.91 11.51
C THR A 369 12.28 -57.70 11.32
N ARG A 370 11.77 -57.11 12.41
CA ARG A 370 10.87 -55.95 12.35
C ARG A 370 11.38 -54.78 13.17
N LEU A 371 11.36 -53.61 12.57
CA LEU A 371 11.46 -52.32 13.25
C LEU A 371 10.04 -51.75 13.35
N SER A 372 9.50 -51.67 14.56
CA SER A 372 8.13 -51.21 14.78
C SER A 372 8.04 -50.16 15.87
N ALA A 373 7.24 -49.12 15.65
CA ALA A 373 6.90 -48.12 16.66
C ALA A 373 5.48 -47.58 16.44
N ARG A 374 4.89 -47.00 17.48
CA ARG A 374 3.77 -46.08 17.30
C ARG A 374 4.33 -44.74 16.85
N ALA A 375 3.73 -44.16 15.82
CA ALA A 375 4.19 -42.94 15.19
C ALA A 375 3.00 -42.02 14.92
N THR A 376 3.20 -40.72 15.11
CA THR A 376 2.29 -39.72 14.58
C THR A 376 2.49 -39.62 13.06
N THR A 377 1.39 -39.68 12.31
CA THR A 377 1.37 -39.51 10.85
C THR A 377 0.91 -38.11 10.48
N LEU A 378 1.61 -37.44 9.57
CA LEU A 378 1.28 -36.10 9.09
C LEU A 378 1.07 -36.11 7.57
N THR A 379 -0.03 -35.56 7.09
CA THR A 379 -0.26 -35.32 5.66
C THR A 379 0.02 -33.85 5.37
N LEU A 380 0.96 -33.58 4.46
CA LEU A 380 1.45 -32.24 4.16
C LEU A 380 1.07 -31.78 2.74
N LEU A 381 0.71 -30.50 2.62
CA LEU A 381 0.40 -29.82 1.37
C LEU A 381 1.48 -28.80 1.00
N THR A 382 1.81 -28.74 -0.28
CA THR A 382 2.80 -27.81 -0.85
C THR A 382 2.26 -26.39 -0.89
N LEU A 383 3.08 -25.41 -0.52
CA LEU A 383 2.76 -23.98 -0.55
C LEU A 383 3.45 -23.30 -1.74
N PRO A 384 2.97 -22.14 -2.23
CA PRO A 384 1.69 -21.49 -1.92
C PRO A 384 0.51 -22.16 -2.65
N GLY A 385 -0.68 -22.14 -2.04
CA GLY A 385 -1.92 -22.65 -2.65
C GLY A 385 -2.38 -24.03 -2.18
N ALA A 386 -1.58 -24.77 -1.40
CA ALA A 386 -1.97 -26.02 -0.72
C ALA A 386 -2.67 -27.06 -1.61
N THR A 387 -2.23 -27.20 -2.87
CA THR A 387 -2.91 -28.04 -3.88
C THR A 387 -2.34 -29.45 -4.02
N GLN A 388 -1.05 -29.65 -3.73
CA GLN A 388 -0.37 -30.94 -3.94
C GLN A 388 0.09 -31.56 -2.62
N ARG A 389 -0.40 -32.77 -2.33
CA ARG A 389 0.08 -33.62 -1.23
C ARG A 389 1.50 -34.09 -1.49
N ARG A 390 2.35 -34.04 -0.47
CA ARG A 390 3.71 -34.58 -0.54
C ARG A 390 3.78 -36.01 -0.07
N VAL A 391 4.67 -36.77 -0.72
CA VAL A 391 4.88 -38.19 -0.51
C VAL A 391 6.15 -38.39 0.33
N TRP A 392 6.17 -39.42 1.18
CA TRP A 392 7.30 -39.79 2.06
C TRP A 392 8.67 -39.77 1.38
N THR A 393 8.77 -40.30 0.15
CA THR A 393 10.02 -40.37 -0.64
C THR A 393 10.68 -39.02 -0.90
N SER A 394 9.95 -37.91 -0.75
CA SER A 394 10.46 -36.58 -1.04
C SER A 394 11.29 -35.97 0.11
N PHE A 395 11.44 -36.68 1.23
CA PHE A 395 12.11 -36.17 2.42
C PHE A 395 13.34 -37.00 2.80
N PRO A 396 14.49 -36.37 3.11
CA PRO A 396 15.65 -37.09 3.60
C PRO A 396 15.39 -37.61 5.02
N LEU A 397 15.89 -38.80 5.35
CA LEU A 397 15.58 -39.49 6.61
C LEU A 397 16.03 -38.71 7.86
N ASP A 398 17.07 -37.89 7.73
CA ASP A 398 17.61 -37.04 8.78
C ASP A 398 16.91 -35.66 8.87
N ALA A 399 15.84 -35.46 8.10
CA ALA A 399 15.01 -34.27 8.19
C ALA A 399 14.39 -34.12 9.59
N ARG A 400 14.39 -32.88 10.06
CA ARG A 400 13.70 -32.42 11.26
C ARG A 400 12.37 -31.81 10.87
N ILE A 401 11.33 -32.18 11.60
CA ILE A 401 9.97 -31.69 11.43
C ILE A 401 9.69 -30.71 12.57
N LEU A 402 9.49 -29.44 12.21
CA LEU A 402 9.22 -28.36 13.15
C LEU A 402 7.80 -27.84 12.90
N THR A 403 6.97 -27.84 13.94
CA THR A 403 5.57 -27.38 13.85
C THR A 403 5.07 -26.93 15.22
N ASP A 404 3.82 -26.47 15.27
CA ASP A 404 3.15 -25.92 16.46
C ASP A 404 3.98 -24.80 17.09
N TRP A 405 4.15 -23.71 16.33
CA TRP A 405 4.99 -22.57 16.70
C TRP A 405 4.39 -21.81 17.88
N ALA A 406 5.14 -21.69 18.98
CA ALA A 406 4.65 -21.08 20.20
C ALA A 406 4.52 -19.55 20.11
N ASP A 407 5.44 -18.92 19.38
CA ASP A 407 5.54 -17.47 19.33
C ASP A 407 5.18 -16.96 17.93
N GLU A 408 4.26 -16.01 17.88
CA GLU A 408 3.96 -15.21 16.70
C GLU A 408 4.38 -13.76 16.96
N ILE A 409 5.43 -13.33 16.28
CA ILE A 409 6.04 -12.02 16.48
C ILE A 409 5.72 -11.13 15.28
N ALA A 410 5.01 -10.03 15.55
CA ALA A 410 4.67 -9.05 14.53
C ALA A 410 5.90 -8.22 14.14
N ALA A 411 6.13 -8.12 12.83
CA ALA A 411 7.12 -7.19 12.29
C ALA A 411 6.64 -5.74 12.42
N LEU A 412 7.59 -4.80 12.50
CA LEU A 412 7.31 -3.38 12.36
C LEU A 412 6.99 -3.07 10.90
N PRO A 413 5.76 -2.62 10.56
CA PRO A 413 5.39 -2.32 9.19
C PRO A 413 6.05 -1.03 8.69
N MET A 414 6.41 -0.13 9.60
CA MET A 414 6.97 1.18 9.32
C MET A 414 8.13 1.43 10.29
N ILE A 415 9.23 1.98 9.79
CA ILE A 415 10.31 2.51 10.62
C ILE A 415 10.38 4.03 10.46
N PRO A 416 10.85 4.76 11.48
CA PRO A 416 11.28 6.14 11.31
C PRO A 416 12.35 6.23 10.22
N ASN A 417 12.34 7.30 9.43
CA ASN A 417 13.33 7.54 8.37
C ASN A 417 14.76 7.53 8.96
N ALA A 418 15.50 6.43 8.75
CA ALA A 418 16.81 6.20 9.35
C ALA A 418 17.94 7.07 8.78
N GLY A 419 17.66 7.83 7.71
CA GLY A 419 18.62 8.74 7.07
C GLY A 419 17.98 10.08 6.73
N PRO A 420 17.75 10.97 7.70
CA PRO A 420 17.61 12.38 7.35
C PRO A 420 18.89 12.79 6.60
N LEU A 421 18.75 13.37 5.40
CA LEU A 421 19.90 13.99 4.74
C LEU A 421 20.46 15.04 5.71
N ALA A 422 21.70 14.84 6.15
CA ALA A 422 22.43 15.87 6.84
C ALA A 422 22.68 17.04 5.87
N PRO A 423 22.54 18.31 6.32
CA PRO A 423 22.26 18.73 7.68
C PRO A 423 20.77 18.73 8.06
N GLU A 424 20.52 18.34 9.31
CA GLU A 424 19.25 18.51 10.01
C GLU A 424 18.94 20.01 10.20
N PHE A 425 17.76 20.47 9.79
CA PHE A 425 17.34 21.86 9.99
C PHE A 425 16.06 21.89 10.84
N ALA A 426 16.11 22.63 11.96
CA ALA A 426 14.93 22.84 12.79
C ALA A 426 13.97 23.81 12.10
N VAL A 427 12.74 23.37 11.85
CA VAL A 427 11.67 24.19 11.27
C VAL A 427 10.78 24.68 12.41
N ALA A 428 10.80 25.97 12.71
CA ALA A 428 9.89 26.59 13.68
C ALA A 428 8.50 26.80 13.05
N ALA A 429 7.85 25.73 12.59
CA ALA A 429 6.49 25.76 12.06
C ALA A 429 5.67 24.63 12.68
N ASP A 430 4.42 24.93 13.05
CA ASP A 430 3.45 23.92 13.48
C ASP A 430 3.04 23.07 12.26
N LEU A 431 3.54 21.84 12.23
CA LEU A 431 3.33 20.89 11.13
C LEU A 431 2.06 20.04 11.31
N SER A 432 1.32 20.21 12.41
CA SER A 432 0.13 19.41 12.74
C SER A 432 -1.02 19.56 11.73
N ALA A 433 -0.99 20.61 10.91
CA ALA A 433 -1.95 20.86 9.82
C ALA A 433 -1.54 20.24 8.47
N MET A 434 -0.37 19.61 8.35
CA MET A 434 0.06 18.99 7.08
C MET A 434 -0.64 17.65 6.84
N ARG A 435 -1.32 17.56 5.69
CA ARG A 435 -1.89 16.29 5.21
C ARG A 435 -0.84 15.49 4.43
N PRO A 436 -0.83 14.15 4.52
CA PRO A 436 0.06 13.31 3.74
C PRO A 436 -0.02 13.63 2.24
N GLY A 437 1.14 13.83 1.60
CA GLY A 437 1.24 14.07 0.15
C GLY A 437 1.45 15.53 -0.30
N ARG A 438 1.59 16.50 0.61
CA ARG A 438 2.00 17.88 0.27
C ARG A 438 3.46 18.15 0.66
N PRO A 439 4.30 18.72 -0.24
CA PRO A 439 5.67 19.09 0.10
C PRO A 439 5.71 20.33 1.02
N ALA A 440 6.61 20.33 1.99
CA ALA A 440 6.86 21.46 2.89
C ALA A 440 7.93 22.39 2.29
N ILE A 441 7.75 23.72 2.44
CA ILE A 441 8.73 24.72 1.99
C ILE A 441 9.22 25.54 3.20
N LEU A 442 10.54 25.70 3.30
CA LEU A 442 11.18 26.52 4.33
C LEU A 442 11.38 27.94 3.82
N ARG A 443 10.88 28.92 4.58
CA ARG A 443 11.04 30.35 4.29
C ARG A 443 11.73 31.02 5.47
N ARG A 444 12.79 31.79 5.20
CA ARG A 444 13.51 32.52 6.26
C ARG A 444 12.70 33.78 6.64
N ILE A 445 12.25 33.85 7.89
CA ILE A 445 11.28 34.86 8.36
C ILE A 445 11.86 36.29 8.34
N SER A 446 13.16 36.47 8.57
CA SER A 446 13.78 37.80 8.67
C SER A 446 14.09 38.48 7.33
N THR A 447 14.17 37.73 6.22
CA THR A 447 14.61 38.28 4.92
C THR A 447 13.66 37.96 3.76
N GLY A 448 12.62 37.13 3.97
CA GLY A 448 11.66 36.75 2.94
C GLY A 448 12.21 35.85 1.82
N ALA A 449 13.53 35.67 1.75
CA ALA A 449 14.21 34.82 0.76
C ALA A 449 13.87 33.33 0.92
N VAL A 450 13.52 32.71 -0.20
CA VAL A 450 13.37 31.26 -0.35
C VAL A 450 14.73 30.71 -0.78
N ARG A 451 15.31 29.82 0.01
CA ARG A 451 16.49 29.04 -0.40
C ARG A 451 16.07 27.59 -0.60
N ALA A 452 16.26 27.09 -1.83
CA ALA A 452 16.48 25.68 -2.01
C ALA A 452 17.81 25.33 -1.31
N ALA A 453 17.79 24.36 -0.40
CA ALA A 453 19.02 23.89 0.21
C ALA A 453 19.78 23.05 -0.83
N SER A 454 20.93 23.54 -1.27
CA SER A 454 22.03 22.68 -1.74
C SER A 454 23.00 22.54 -0.56
N VAL A 455 23.54 21.34 -0.36
CA VAL A 455 24.38 20.99 0.79
C VAL A 455 25.81 20.78 0.32
N ALA A 456 26.76 21.30 1.10
CA ALA A 456 28.17 20.92 1.09
C ALA A 456 28.39 19.82 2.12
#